data_AF-A0A401UF71-F1
#
_entry.id   AF-A0A401UF71-F1
#
_cell.length_a   1.000
_cell.length_b   1.000
_cell.length_c   1.000
_cell.angle_alpha   90.00
_cell.angle_beta   90.00
_cell.angle_gamma   90.00
#
_symmetry.space_group_name_H-M   'P 1'
#
loop_
_entity.id
_entity.type
_entity.pdbx_description
1 polymer ?
#
loop_
_entity_poly.entity_id
_entity_poly.type
_entity_poly.pdbx_seq_one_letter_code
_entity_poly.pdbx_strand_id
1 'polypeptide(L)'
;MKHLFQFALPVLLGCTVLVSCEKKEASPQMRLCDTEYFYYASAGVKVNLKQSLSEMWIVFGEDEITKEDAESILNKYSFIEYNVLNNNYSKVWVRLKENSADCATMNNYLKILNEDDEIYSATPLFYLVENDLSSYFILISEVLTKNNESLISEPDFIDYVESMNLELVGESYNIQYFKVKEVVTGFESLEMANQIYESGKAEYAEPNGIVNFVLH
;
A
#
# COMPACT_ATOMS: atom_id res chain seq x y z
N MET A 1 88.86 -24.42 -19.57
CA MET A 1 89.30 -24.00 -18.23
C MET A 1 88.37 -22.89 -17.76
N LYS A 2 87.85 -22.93 -16.52
CA LYS A 2 86.84 -22.00 -15.91
C LYS A 2 85.40 -22.20 -16.48
N HIS A 3 84.35 -22.55 -15.73
CA HIS A 3 83.68 -21.93 -14.54
C HIS A 3 82.86 -20.66 -14.93
N LEU A 4 81.68 -20.31 -14.35
CA LEU A 4 80.80 -20.94 -13.32
C LEU A 4 79.35 -20.36 -13.34
N PHE A 5 78.41 -21.00 -12.60
CA PHE A 5 76.99 -20.64 -12.31
C PHE A 5 76.00 -20.63 -13.50
N GLN A 6 74.67 -20.87 -13.42
CA GLN A 6 73.60 -20.96 -12.38
C GLN A 6 72.68 -19.72 -12.26
N PHE A 7 71.39 -19.96 -11.94
CA PHE A 7 70.25 -19.03 -11.75
C PHE A 7 69.59 -18.46 -13.03
N ALA A 8 68.27 -18.27 -13.12
CA ALA A 8 67.16 -18.71 -12.26
C ALA A 8 65.86 -18.88 -13.09
N LEU A 9 64.94 -19.70 -12.58
CA LEU A 9 63.58 -19.88 -13.08
C LEU A 9 62.66 -18.78 -12.51
N PRO A 10 61.83 -18.11 -13.32
CA PRO A 10 60.60 -17.50 -12.85
C PRO A 10 59.40 -18.29 -13.38
N VAL A 11 58.77 -19.09 -12.51
CA VAL A 11 57.41 -19.57 -12.74
C VAL A 11 56.50 -18.37 -12.62
N LEU A 12 56.09 -17.80 -13.76
CA LEU A 12 55.03 -16.80 -13.80
C LEU A 12 53.71 -17.51 -13.50
N LEU A 13 53.32 -17.53 -12.22
CA LEU A 13 51.98 -17.93 -11.80
C LEU A 13 50.97 -17.08 -12.57
N GLY A 14 50.19 -17.73 -13.43
CA GLY A 14 49.01 -17.12 -14.02
C GLY A 14 47.98 -16.90 -12.93
N CYS A 15 47.94 -15.69 -12.37
CA CYS A 15 46.83 -15.25 -11.53
C CYS A 15 45.57 -15.15 -12.39
N THR A 16 44.86 -16.26 -12.58
CA THR A 16 43.48 -16.26 -13.03
C THR A 16 42.64 -15.61 -11.94
N VAL A 17 42.48 -14.29 -12.03
CA VAL A 17 41.52 -13.56 -11.21
C VAL A 17 40.14 -14.07 -11.63
N LEU A 18 39.60 -15.01 -10.84
CA LEU A 18 38.20 -15.37 -10.88
C LEU A 18 37.42 -14.15 -10.40
N VAL A 19 37.13 -13.24 -11.34
CA VAL A 19 36.15 -12.18 -11.13
C VAL A 19 34.82 -12.89 -10.98
N SER A 20 34.44 -13.14 -9.72
CA SER A 20 33.09 -13.53 -9.36
C SER A 20 32.19 -12.35 -9.71
N CYS A 21 31.66 -12.36 -10.93
CA CYS A 21 30.48 -11.58 -11.26
C CYS A 21 29.31 -12.20 -10.48
N GLU A 22 29.23 -11.85 -9.19
CA GLU A 22 27.93 -11.73 -8.54
C GLU A 22 27.09 -10.85 -9.47
N LYS A 23 26.11 -11.46 -10.13
CA LYS A 23 25.03 -10.70 -10.71
C LYS A 23 24.43 -9.94 -9.54
N LYS A 24 24.67 -8.63 -9.47
CA LYS A 24 23.77 -7.74 -8.76
C LYS A 24 22.40 -7.99 -9.37
N GLU A 25 21.57 -8.73 -8.66
CA GLU A 25 20.16 -8.79 -8.97
C GLU A 25 19.68 -7.35 -9.02
N ALA A 26 19.04 -6.98 -10.12
CA ALA A 26 18.51 -5.63 -10.25
C ALA A 26 17.53 -5.45 -9.10
N SER A 27 17.77 -4.44 -8.26
CA SER A 27 16.84 -4.11 -7.16
C SER A 27 15.43 -4.05 -7.76
N PRO A 28 14.44 -4.76 -7.19
CA PRO A 28 13.10 -4.81 -7.76
C PRO A 28 12.58 -3.38 -7.90
N GLN A 29 12.47 -2.94 -9.15
CA GLN A 29 12.04 -1.59 -9.46
C GLN A 29 10.54 -1.51 -9.20
N MET A 30 10.11 -0.55 -8.37
CA MET A 30 8.69 -0.29 -8.19
C MET A 30 8.04 0.03 -9.53
N ARG A 31 6.86 -0.53 -9.76
CA ARG A 31 5.98 -0.16 -10.86
C ARG A 31 4.87 0.66 -10.23
N LEU A 32 4.84 1.96 -10.53
CA LEU A 32 3.90 2.92 -9.97
C LEU A 32 3.00 3.49 -11.06
N CYS A 33 1.83 3.95 -10.68
CA CYS A 33 0.99 4.78 -11.54
C CYS A 33 1.56 6.18 -11.73
N ASP A 34 1.47 6.69 -12.95
CA ASP A 34 1.71 8.11 -13.26
C ASP A 34 0.63 9.02 -12.63
N THR A 35 -0.58 8.49 -12.40
CA THR A 35 -1.68 9.17 -11.70
C THR A 35 -1.29 9.51 -10.26
N GLU A 36 -1.37 10.79 -9.91
CA GLU A 36 -1.10 11.26 -8.56
C GLU A 36 -2.36 11.24 -7.70
N TYR A 37 -2.34 10.40 -6.67
CA TYR A 37 -3.33 10.41 -5.60
C TYR A 37 -2.83 11.30 -4.47
N PHE A 38 -3.71 11.78 -3.60
CA PHE A 38 -3.32 12.62 -2.48
C PHE A 38 -4.38 12.66 -1.38
N TYR A 39 -3.98 13.10 -0.19
CA TYR A 39 -4.89 13.59 0.84
C TYR A 39 -4.40 14.89 1.48
N TYR A 40 -5.29 15.55 2.22
CA TYR A 40 -4.96 16.71 3.05
C TYR A 40 -4.65 16.28 4.49
N ALA A 41 -3.36 16.18 4.81
CA ALA A 41 -2.94 16.01 6.20
C ALA A 41 -3.21 17.28 7.02
N SER A 42 -3.19 17.12 8.34
CA SER A 42 -3.34 18.15 9.36
C SER A 42 -2.61 19.46 9.01
N ALA A 43 -3.27 20.59 9.28
CA ALA A 43 -2.92 21.94 8.80
C ALA A 43 -2.99 22.14 7.26
N GLY A 44 -3.67 21.25 6.53
CA GLY A 44 -3.94 21.38 5.10
C GLY A 44 -2.76 21.03 4.20
N VAL A 45 -1.80 20.25 4.70
CA VAL A 45 -0.62 19.83 3.94
C VAL A 45 -1.03 18.73 2.96
N LYS A 46 -0.86 18.99 1.67
CA LYS A 46 -1.12 17.97 0.63
C LYS A 46 -0.04 16.88 0.67
N VAL A 47 -0.42 15.66 1.03
CA VAL A 47 0.43 14.46 0.98
C VAL A 47 0.12 13.70 -0.30
N ASN A 48 1.12 13.55 -1.17
CA ASN A 48 0.97 12.82 -2.42
C ASN A 48 1.25 11.32 -2.22
N LEU A 49 0.52 10.49 -2.97
CA LEU A 49 0.55 9.04 -2.92
C LEU A 49 0.72 8.48 -4.34
N LYS A 50 1.66 7.55 -4.52
CA LYS A 50 1.89 6.83 -5.78
C LYS A 50 1.37 5.40 -5.66
N GLN A 51 0.32 5.08 -6.42
CA GLN A 51 -0.30 3.75 -6.42
C GLN A 51 0.66 2.68 -6.98
N SER A 52 0.80 1.54 -6.29
CA SER A 52 1.50 0.35 -6.76
C SER A 52 0.73 -0.34 -7.89
N LEU A 53 1.46 -0.79 -8.93
CA LEU A 53 0.95 -1.64 -10.02
C LEU A 53 1.19 -3.14 -9.77
N SER A 54 1.71 -3.51 -8.60
CA SER A 54 2.07 -4.89 -8.27
C SER A 54 1.49 -5.42 -6.97
N GLU A 55 0.99 -4.56 -6.07
CA GLU A 55 0.67 -4.95 -4.69
C GLU A 55 -0.65 -4.36 -4.20
N MET A 56 -1.40 -5.19 -3.48
CA MET A 56 -2.68 -4.86 -2.86
C MET A 56 -2.71 -5.31 -1.42
N TRP A 57 -3.53 -4.64 -0.63
CA TRP A 57 -3.94 -5.06 0.69
C TRP A 57 -5.39 -5.53 0.63
N ILE A 58 -5.67 -6.70 1.19
CA ILE A 58 -7.00 -7.31 1.21
C ILE A 58 -7.39 -7.54 2.67
N VAL A 59 -8.62 -7.13 3.02
CA VAL A 59 -9.29 -7.39 4.29
C VAL A 59 -10.49 -8.28 3.99
N PHE A 60 -10.58 -9.44 4.65
CA PHE A 60 -11.69 -10.37 4.46
C PHE A 60 -12.92 -9.93 5.28
N GLY A 61 -14.10 -10.45 4.91
CA GLY A 61 -15.36 -10.19 5.60
C GLY A 61 -15.43 -10.79 7.02
N GLU A 62 -14.69 -11.86 7.28
CA GLU A 62 -14.63 -12.52 8.58
C GLU A 62 -13.48 -11.98 9.46
N ASP A 63 -13.78 -11.68 10.73
CA ASP A 63 -12.80 -11.17 11.69
C ASP A 63 -11.66 -12.18 11.97
N GLU A 64 -11.97 -13.48 11.96
CA GLU A 64 -11.01 -14.59 12.16
C GLU A 64 -11.13 -15.61 11.02
N ILE A 65 -10.23 -15.53 10.03
CA ILE A 65 -10.12 -16.50 8.93
C ILE A 65 -8.85 -17.35 9.06
N THR A 66 -8.91 -18.62 8.64
CA THR A 66 -7.72 -19.48 8.61
C THR A 66 -6.82 -19.14 7.42
N LYS A 67 -5.59 -19.67 7.44
CA LYS A 67 -4.69 -19.58 6.29
C LYS A 67 -5.31 -20.27 5.07
N GLU A 68 -5.79 -21.48 5.27
CA GLU A 68 -6.33 -22.35 4.22
C GLU A 68 -7.58 -21.73 3.56
N ASP A 69 -8.43 -21.06 4.34
CA ASP A 69 -9.63 -20.39 3.85
C ASP A 69 -9.29 -19.09 3.08
N ALA A 70 -8.42 -18.23 3.64
CA ALA A 70 -7.92 -17.04 2.95
C ALA A 70 -7.25 -17.40 1.61
N GLU A 71 -6.48 -18.49 1.58
CA GLU A 71 -5.87 -19.02 0.36
C GLU A 71 -6.90 -19.59 -0.60
N SER A 72 -7.96 -20.26 -0.11
CA SER A 72 -9.08 -20.74 -0.93
C SER A 72 -9.77 -19.59 -1.67
N ILE A 73 -10.05 -18.48 -0.96
CA ILE A 73 -10.65 -17.26 -1.55
C ILE A 73 -9.71 -16.66 -2.60
N LEU A 74 -8.44 -16.44 -2.25
CA LEU A 74 -7.48 -15.81 -3.18
C LEU A 74 -7.18 -16.66 -4.42
N ASN A 75 -7.28 -17.99 -4.31
CA ASN A 75 -7.10 -18.91 -5.44
C ASN A 75 -8.19 -18.80 -6.52
N LYS A 76 -9.32 -18.13 -6.26
CA LYS A 76 -10.30 -17.72 -7.30
C LYS A 76 -9.64 -16.80 -8.34
N TYR A 77 -8.64 -16.01 -7.95
CA TYR A 77 -8.09 -14.91 -8.74
C TYR A 77 -6.78 -15.28 -9.43
N SER A 78 -6.86 -15.56 -10.73
CA SER A 78 -5.70 -15.95 -11.55
C SER A 78 -4.55 -14.92 -11.52
N PHE A 79 -4.85 -13.64 -11.32
CA PHE A 79 -3.89 -12.53 -11.28
C PHE A 79 -3.09 -12.41 -9.98
N ILE A 80 -3.48 -13.06 -8.87
CA ILE A 80 -2.76 -12.95 -7.57
C ILE A 80 -1.59 -13.95 -7.50
N GLU A 81 -0.37 -13.47 -7.23
CA GLU A 81 0.79 -14.31 -6.95
C GLU A 81 0.71 -14.84 -5.52
N TYR A 82 0.73 -16.17 -5.39
CA TYR A 82 0.57 -16.85 -4.11
C TYR A 82 1.86 -16.75 -3.28
N ASN A 83 1.90 -15.73 -2.43
CA ASN A 83 2.77 -15.62 -1.26
C ASN A 83 2.06 -14.68 -0.27
N VAL A 84 1.23 -15.24 0.62
CA VAL A 84 0.68 -14.46 1.73
C VAL A 84 1.82 -14.13 2.69
N LEU A 85 2.25 -12.87 2.70
CA LEU A 85 3.41 -12.41 3.48
C LEU A 85 3.11 -12.14 4.96
N ASN A 86 1.90 -12.49 5.44
CA ASN A 86 1.40 -12.04 6.73
C ASN A 86 0.97 -13.19 7.66
N ASN A 87 1.17 -13.00 8.97
CA ASN A 87 0.74 -13.96 10.00
C ASN A 87 -0.71 -13.76 10.44
N ASN A 88 -1.30 -12.59 10.12
CA ASN A 88 -2.72 -12.34 10.26
C ASN A 88 -3.38 -12.61 8.90
N TYR A 89 -4.25 -13.61 8.84
CA TYR A 89 -4.91 -14.00 7.60
C TYR A 89 -6.17 -13.19 7.30
N SER A 90 -6.77 -12.53 8.30
CA SER A 90 -7.93 -11.64 8.08
C SER A 90 -7.55 -10.35 7.33
N LYS A 91 -6.25 -10.02 7.27
CA LYS A 91 -5.70 -8.84 6.56
C LYS A 91 -4.37 -9.16 5.90
N VAL A 92 -4.34 -9.29 4.58
CA VAL A 92 -3.19 -9.83 3.82
C VAL A 92 -2.65 -8.86 2.78
N TRP A 93 -1.31 -8.78 2.71
CA TRP A 93 -0.59 -8.17 1.58
C TRP A 93 -0.45 -9.23 0.50
N VAL A 94 -0.88 -8.92 -0.72
CA VAL A 94 -0.76 -9.79 -1.89
C VAL A 94 0.01 -9.10 -3.02
N ARG A 95 0.70 -9.91 -3.83
CA ARG A 95 1.41 -9.46 -5.03
C ARG A 95 0.65 -9.94 -6.27
N LEU A 96 0.81 -9.26 -7.40
CA LEU A 96 0.25 -9.66 -8.70
C LEU A 96 1.24 -10.50 -9.52
N LYS A 97 0.73 -11.54 -10.20
CA LYS A 97 1.51 -12.38 -11.14
C LYS A 97 1.96 -11.62 -12.39
N GLU A 98 1.29 -10.53 -12.75
CA GLU A 98 1.48 -9.86 -14.04
C GLU A 98 2.38 -8.61 -13.93
N ASN A 99 3.59 -8.71 -14.48
CA ASN A 99 4.50 -7.57 -14.67
C ASN A 99 4.07 -6.60 -15.79
N SER A 100 2.83 -6.71 -16.30
CA SER A 100 2.27 -5.95 -17.42
C SER A 100 1.06 -5.08 -17.05
N ALA A 101 0.52 -5.18 -15.84
CA ALA A 101 -0.63 -4.36 -15.42
C ALA A 101 -0.32 -2.86 -15.52
N ASP A 102 -1.21 -2.11 -16.18
CA ASP A 102 -1.29 -0.65 -16.10
C ASP A 102 -2.30 -0.23 -15.02
N CYS A 103 -2.47 1.08 -14.80
CA CYS A 103 -3.38 1.60 -13.77
C CYS A 103 -4.84 1.19 -14.01
N ALA A 104 -5.27 1.07 -15.26
CA ALA A 104 -6.63 0.65 -15.59
C ALA A 104 -6.86 -0.83 -15.24
N THR A 105 -5.87 -1.68 -15.53
CA THR A 105 -5.86 -3.11 -15.20
C THR A 105 -5.85 -3.30 -13.68
N MET A 106 -4.97 -2.58 -12.97
CA MET A 106 -4.91 -2.59 -11.50
C MET A 106 -6.24 -2.18 -10.87
N ASN A 107 -6.83 -1.07 -11.33
CA ASN A 107 -8.13 -0.59 -10.83
C ASN A 107 -9.28 -1.53 -11.18
N ASN A 108 -9.17 -2.31 -12.26
CA ASN A 108 -10.13 -3.35 -12.60
C ASN A 108 -9.99 -4.59 -11.69
N TYR A 109 -8.77 -4.99 -11.32
CA TYR A 109 -8.56 -6.06 -10.34
C TYR A 109 -9.08 -5.69 -8.95
N LEU A 110 -8.87 -4.45 -8.51
CA LEU A 110 -9.44 -3.94 -7.26
C LEU A 110 -10.97 -4.03 -7.24
N LYS A 111 -11.64 -3.62 -8.33
CA LYS A 111 -13.11 -3.76 -8.46
C LYS A 111 -13.56 -5.21 -8.39
N ILE A 112 -12.92 -6.10 -9.15
CA ILE A 112 -13.22 -7.54 -9.14
C ILE A 112 -13.09 -8.16 -7.74
N LEU A 113 -12.13 -7.71 -6.93
CA LEU A 113 -11.97 -8.17 -5.54
C LEU A 113 -13.02 -7.59 -4.60
N ASN A 114 -13.38 -6.31 -4.77
CA ASN A 114 -14.43 -5.64 -3.99
C ASN A 114 -15.86 -6.06 -4.36
N GLU A 115 -16.05 -6.83 -5.44
CA GLU A 115 -17.33 -7.46 -5.82
C GLU A 115 -17.55 -8.85 -5.17
N ASP A 116 -16.56 -9.40 -4.45
CA ASP A 116 -16.65 -10.71 -3.77
C ASP A 116 -17.12 -10.55 -2.32
N ASP A 117 -18.17 -11.28 -1.93
CA ASP A 117 -18.80 -11.16 -0.62
C ASP A 117 -17.96 -11.72 0.54
N GLU A 118 -16.89 -12.48 0.24
CA GLU A 118 -15.90 -12.92 1.23
C GLU A 118 -14.80 -11.88 1.47
N ILE A 119 -14.72 -10.81 0.65
CA ILE A 119 -13.76 -9.71 0.77
C ILE A 119 -14.48 -8.43 1.24
N TYR A 120 -14.10 -7.93 2.42
CA TYR A 120 -14.61 -6.64 2.92
C TYR A 120 -14.01 -5.45 2.17
N SER A 121 -12.70 -5.48 1.90
CA SER A 121 -12.06 -4.48 1.06
C SER A 121 -10.74 -4.93 0.45
N ALA A 122 -10.53 -4.59 -0.81
CA ALA A 122 -9.25 -4.61 -1.50
C ALA A 122 -8.83 -3.18 -1.85
N THR A 123 -7.66 -2.77 -1.37
CA THR A 123 -7.06 -1.44 -1.61
C THR A 123 -5.69 -1.61 -2.25
N PRO A 124 -5.25 -0.70 -3.14
CA PRO A 124 -3.88 -0.74 -3.62
C PRO A 124 -2.92 -0.32 -2.51
N LEU A 125 -1.68 -0.79 -2.58
CA LEU A 125 -0.61 -0.14 -1.84
C LEU A 125 -0.27 1.21 -2.46
N PHE A 126 0.02 2.20 -1.62
CA PHE A 126 0.61 3.47 -2.04
C PHE A 126 2.02 3.61 -1.49
N TYR A 127 2.86 4.34 -2.21
CA TYR A 127 4.17 4.80 -1.75
C TYR A 127 4.20 6.31 -1.58
N LEU A 128 4.87 6.76 -0.52
CA LEU A 128 5.09 8.17 -0.19
C LEU A 128 6.35 8.72 -0.87
N VAL A 129 7.32 7.85 -1.18
CA VAL A 129 8.60 8.19 -1.81
C VAL A 129 8.88 7.22 -2.96
N GLU A 130 9.16 7.76 -4.15
CA GLU A 130 9.52 6.94 -5.31
C GLU A 130 10.85 6.20 -5.05
N ASN A 131 10.85 4.89 -5.29
CA ASN A 131 11.98 3.97 -5.11
C ASN A 131 12.36 3.60 -3.66
N ASP A 132 11.59 4.00 -2.65
CA ASP A 132 11.72 3.47 -1.28
C ASP A 132 10.59 2.49 -0.91
N LEU A 133 10.88 1.18 -0.99
CA LEU A 133 9.93 0.10 -0.67
C LEU A 133 9.51 0.06 0.80
N SER A 134 10.19 0.78 1.69
CA SER A 134 9.84 0.89 3.10
C SER A 134 8.87 2.05 3.40
N SER A 135 8.70 2.99 2.46
CA SER A 135 7.89 4.20 2.63
C SER A 135 6.50 4.04 2.01
N TYR A 136 5.65 3.25 2.67
CA TYR A 136 4.33 2.85 2.17
C TYR A 136 3.16 3.38 3.03
N PHE A 137 2.01 3.52 2.38
CA PHE A 137 0.73 3.86 2.98
C PHE A 137 -0.34 2.86 2.47
N ILE A 138 -1.07 2.24 3.37
CA ILE A 138 -2.16 1.30 3.07
C ILE A 138 -3.46 1.89 3.61
N LEU A 139 -4.44 2.12 2.74
CA LEU A 139 -5.79 2.50 3.16
C LEU A 139 -6.46 1.32 3.88
N ILE A 140 -7.06 1.59 5.05
CA ILE A 140 -7.84 0.59 5.81
C ILE A 140 -9.36 0.85 5.79
N SER A 141 -9.84 1.52 4.73
CA SER A 141 -11.27 1.80 4.51
C SER A 141 -11.96 2.56 5.66
N GLU A 142 -11.20 3.47 6.28
CA GLU A 142 -11.63 4.33 7.38
C GLU A 142 -11.18 5.79 7.14
N VAL A 143 -11.87 6.75 7.75
CA VAL A 143 -11.61 8.19 7.68
C VAL A 143 -11.59 8.77 9.10
N LEU A 144 -10.56 9.55 9.41
CA LEU A 144 -10.40 10.30 10.65
C LEU A 144 -10.83 11.75 10.39
N THR A 145 -11.69 12.30 11.24
CA THR A 145 -12.19 13.68 11.06
C THR A 145 -12.28 14.43 12.38
N LYS A 146 -12.24 15.77 12.29
CA LYS A 146 -12.76 16.68 13.32
C LYS A 146 -13.66 17.72 12.67
N ASN A 147 -14.89 17.87 13.17
CA ASN A 147 -15.81 18.91 12.72
C ASN A 147 -15.28 20.33 13.03
N ASN A 148 -15.54 21.29 12.14
CA ASN A 148 -15.30 22.71 12.41
C ASN A 148 -16.48 23.29 13.19
N GLU A 149 -16.33 23.36 14.51
CA GLU A 149 -17.37 23.80 15.46
C GLU A 149 -17.88 25.23 15.20
N SER A 150 -17.12 26.06 14.46
CA SER A 150 -17.57 27.40 14.07
C SER A 150 -18.56 27.41 12.89
N LEU A 151 -18.69 26.31 12.16
CA LEU A 151 -19.51 26.17 10.96
C LEU A 151 -20.62 25.11 11.07
N ILE A 152 -20.39 24.05 11.85
CA ILE A 152 -21.33 22.92 11.97
C ILE A 152 -21.24 22.29 13.36
N SER A 153 -22.39 21.94 13.95
CA SER A 153 -22.41 21.20 15.21
C SER A 153 -21.91 19.77 14.99
N GLU A 154 -21.39 19.13 16.03
CA GLU A 154 -20.89 17.75 15.92
C GLU A 154 -22.00 16.75 15.51
N PRO A 155 -23.23 16.79 16.05
CA PRO A 155 -24.33 15.95 15.54
C PRO A 155 -24.66 16.20 14.06
N ASP A 156 -24.79 17.47 13.64
CA ASP A 156 -25.08 17.79 12.23
C ASP A 156 -23.92 17.36 11.30
N PHE A 157 -22.69 17.34 11.81
CA PHE A 157 -21.52 16.87 11.08
C PHE A 157 -21.49 15.35 10.95
N ILE A 158 -21.82 14.61 12.01
CA ILE A 158 -21.97 13.15 11.96
C ILE A 158 -23.05 12.77 10.94
N ASP A 159 -24.25 13.37 11.02
CA ASP A 159 -25.33 13.14 10.05
C ASP A 159 -24.90 13.45 8.60
N TYR A 160 -24.10 14.52 8.42
CA TYR A 160 -23.53 14.86 7.11
C TYR A 160 -22.53 13.80 6.61
N VAL A 161 -21.59 13.37 7.45
CA VAL A 161 -20.57 12.39 7.06
C VAL A 161 -21.19 11.02 6.82
N GLU A 162 -22.14 10.57 7.65
CA GLU A 162 -22.80 9.27 7.46
C GLU A 162 -23.65 9.18 6.18
N SER A 163 -24.06 10.32 5.62
CA SER A 163 -24.70 10.40 4.30
C SER A 163 -23.75 10.08 3.14
N MET A 164 -22.43 10.09 3.38
CA MET A 164 -21.36 9.88 2.39
C MET A 164 -20.84 8.43 2.36
N ASN A 165 -21.71 7.43 2.55
CA ASN A 165 -21.33 6.00 2.59
C ASN A 165 -20.33 5.65 3.73
N LEU A 166 -20.45 6.36 4.86
CA LEU A 166 -19.63 6.20 6.06
C LEU A 166 -20.50 5.83 7.29
N GLU A 167 -19.93 5.12 8.26
CA GLU A 167 -20.52 4.76 9.56
C GLU A 167 -19.62 5.21 10.70
N LEU A 168 -20.15 5.86 11.74
CA LEU A 168 -19.37 6.20 12.93
C LEU A 168 -19.04 4.93 13.75
N VAL A 169 -17.79 4.51 13.75
CA VAL A 169 -17.32 3.32 14.49
C VAL A 169 -16.63 3.63 15.82
N GLY A 170 -16.31 4.91 16.07
CA GLY A 170 -15.75 5.34 17.35
C GLY A 170 -15.42 6.82 17.42
N GLU A 171 -15.04 7.26 18.61
CA GLU A 171 -14.56 8.61 18.88
C GLU A 171 -13.44 8.58 19.92
N SER A 172 -12.43 9.44 19.79
CA SER A 172 -11.37 9.59 20.78
C SER A 172 -10.75 10.99 20.68
N TYR A 173 -10.60 11.70 21.80
CA TYR A 173 -10.03 13.06 21.83
C TYR A 173 -10.69 14.06 20.83
N ASN A 174 -12.01 13.99 20.69
CA ASN A 174 -12.82 14.75 19.72
C ASN A 174 -12.55 14.39 18.24
N ILE A 175 -11.78 13.32 17.97
CA ILE A 175 -11.58 12.75 16.64
C ILE A 175 -12.70 11.73 16.41
N GLN A 176 -13.51 11.93 15.38
CA GLN A 176 -14.49 10.94 14.93
C GLN A 176 -13.82 9.94 13.97
N TYR A 177 -14.08 8.66 14.19
CA TYR A 177 -13.57 7.54 13.39
C TYR A 177 -14.72 6.97 12.57
N PHE A 178 -14.66 7.14 11.25
CA PHE A 178 -15.67 6.65 10.33
C PHE A 178 -15.14 5.47 9.51
N LYS A 179 -15.97 4.44 9.30
CA LYS A 179 -15.68 3.29 8.44
C LYS A 179 -16.51 3.38 7.17
N VAL A 180 -15.93 3.06 6.01
CA VAL A 180 -16.66 2.99 4.73
C VAL A 180 -17.64 1.82 4.78
N LYS A 181 -18.93 2.05 4.49
CA LYS A 181 -19.96 1.00 4.53
C LYS A 181 -19.85 0.01 3.36
N GLU A 182 -19.56 0.53 2.16
CA GLU A 182 -19.40 -0.25 0.93
C GLU A 182 -18.15 0.23 0.17
N VAL A 183 -17.18 -0.65 -0.04
CA VAL A 183 -15.94 -0.37 -0.79
C VAL A 183 -16.10 -0.96 -2.19
N VAL A 184 -15.96 -0.15 -3.25
CA VAL A 184 -16.17 -0.60 -4.64
C VAL A 184 -14.87 -0.56 -5.44
N THR A 185 -14.01 0.42 -5.16
CA THR A 185 -12.80 0.72 -5.94
C THR A 185 -11.52 0.55 -5.15
N GLY A 186 -11.57 0.59 -3.82
CA GLY A 186 -10.41 0.59 -2.95
C GLY A 186 -9.83 1.99 -2.68
N PHE A 187 -10.53 3.05 -3.10
CA PHE A 187 -10.12 4.46 -2.94
C PHE A 187 -11.11 5.27 -2.10
N GLU A 188 -12.24 4.69 -1.68
CA GLU A 188 -13.38 5.37 -1.08
C GLU A 188 -12.99 6.24 0.13
N SER A 189 -12.18 5.72 1.06
CA SER A 189 -11.76 6.50 2.23
C SER A 189 -10.86 7.69 1.86
N LEU A 190 -10.07 7.59 0.79
CA LEU A 190 -9.25 8.68 0.27
C LEU A 190 -10.14 9.77 -0.36
N GLU A 191 -11.10 9.36 -1.18
CA GLU A 191 -12.04 10.25 -1.86
C GLU A 191 -12.95 10.98 -0.87
N MET A 192 -13.48 10.25 0.12
CA MET A 192 -14.35 10.80 1.17
C MET A 192 -13.59 11.75 2.09
N ALA A 193 -12.36 11.41 2.52
CA ALA A 193 -11.52 12.31 3.32
C ALA A 193 -11.31 13.66 2.61
N ASN A 194 -10.95 13.63 1.32
CA ASN A 194 -10.79 14.83 0.52
C ASN A 194 -12.10 15.61 0.36
N GLN A 195 -13.23 14.96 0.05
CA GLN A 195 -14.53 15.63 -0.07
C GLN A 195 -14.98 16.28 1.24
N ILE A 196 -14.75 15.64 2.38
CA ILE A 196 -15.08 16.18 3.71
C ILE A 196 -14.19 17.39 4.02
N TYR A 197 -12.89 17.30 3.75
CA TYR A 197 -11.95 18.41 3.93
C TYR A 197 -12.32 19.61 3.03
N GLU A 198 -12.50 19.38 1.73
CA GLU A 198 -12.83 20.40 0.73
C GLU A 198 -14.20 21.05 0.96
N SER A 199 -15.11 20.39 1.69
CA SER A 199 -16.39 20.98 2.12
C SER A 199 -16.23 22.15 3.10
N GLY A 200 -15.07 22.28 3.75
CA GLY A 200 -14.78 23.25 4.81
C GLY A 200 -15.49 22.98 6.14
N LYS A 201 -16.34 21.95 6.23
CA LYS A 201 -17.08 21.56 7.45
C LYS A 201 -16.21 20.86 8.49
N ALA A 202 -15.02 20.42 8.11
CA ALA A 202 -14.04 19.79 9.00
C ALA A 202 -12.82 20.71 9.19
N GLU A 203 -12.17 20.63 10.36
CA GLU A 203 -10.86 21.23 10.61
C GLU A 203 -9.75 20.41 9.95
N TYR A 204 -9.90 19.09 9.95
CA TYR A 204 -9.15 18.15 9.14
C TYR A 204 -10.03 16.92 8.82
N ALA A 205 -9.72 16.26 7.70
CA ALA A 205 -10.26 14.95 7.36
C ALA A 205 -9.18 14.18 6.59
N GLU A 206 -8.77 13.03 7.13
CA GLU A 206 -7.64 12.23 6.65
C GLU A 206 -8.08 10.77 6.48
N PRO A 207 -7.65 10.05 5.43
CA PRO A 207 -7.85 8.60 5.37
C PRO A 207 -7.04 7.93 6.48
N ASN A 208 -7.65 7.01 7.22
CA ASN A 208 -6.90 6.18 8.15
C ASN A 208 -6.11 5.10 7.37
N GLY A 209 -4.95 4.71 7.89
CA GLY A 209 -4.09 3.77 7.19
C GLY A 209 -2.94 3.20 8.00
N ILE A 210 -2.39 2.09 7.51
CA ILE A 210 -1.13 1.54 8.00
C ILE A 210 -0.01 2.27 7.26
N VAL A 211 0.83 2.98 8.01
CA VAL A 211 1.92 3.79 7.45
C VAL A 211 3.25 3.24 7.95
N ASN A 212 4.19 3.07 7.03
CA ASN A 212 5.61 2.93 7.35
C ASN A 212 6.37 4.05 6.64
N PHE A 213 7.28 4.70 7.37
CA PHE A 213 8.08 5.80 6.84
C PHE A 213 9.46 5.78 7.49
N VAL A 214 10.50 5.70 6.67
CA VAL A 214 11.89 5.79 7.14
C VAL A 214 12.37 7.23 7.02
N LEU A 215 12.69 7.83 8.16
CA LEU A 215 13.42 9.10 8.20
C LEU A 215 14.86 8.85 7.74
N HIS A 216 15.25 9.45 6.63
CA HIS A 216 16.63 9.50 6.10
C HIS A 216 17.36 10.76 6.53
#